data_AF-A0A970MKX1-F1
#
_entry.id   AF-A0A970MKX1-F1
#
_cell.length_a   1.000
_cell.length_b   1.000
_cell.length_c   1.000
_cell.angle_alpha   90.00
_cell.angle_beta   90.00
_cell.angle_gamma   90.00
#
_symmetry.space_group_name_H-M   'P 1'
#
loop_
_entity.id
_entity.type
_entity.pdbx_description
1 polymer ?
#
loop_
_entity_poly.entity_id
_entity_poly.type
_entity_poly.pdbx_seq_one_letter_code
_entity_poly.pdbx_strand_id
1 'polypeptide(L)'
;MSIENYHFQRLLPYPESWLIKKLLKSPLFLYRLGLGKLFGNYILILSTTGRHTGNVHRTPVEYFFHEDRFYIISGFGEQPDWFQNIQSSPRVTVQNGYETLCV
;
A
#
# COMPACT_ATOMS: atom_id res chain seq x y z
N MET A 1 7.06 34.46 11.34
CA MET A 1 5.74 33.89 11.00
C MET A 1 5.99 32.42 10.74
N SER A 2 5.97 31.63 11.82
CA SER A 2 6.39 30.23 11.85
C SER A 2 5.21 29.38 11.41
N ILE A 3 5.23 28.91 10.16
CA ILE A 3 4.27 27.90 9.71
C ILE A 3 4.63 26.62 10.46
N GLU A 4 3.68 26.21 11.30
CA GLU A 4 3.80 25.11 12.23
C GLU A 4 4.25 23.82 11.52
N ASN A 5 5.30 23.26 12.11
CA ASN A 5 5.84 21.95 11.85
C ASN A 5 4.75 20.89 11.62
N TYR A 6 4.72 20.36 10.40
CA TYR A 6 4.86 18.92 10.14
C TYR A 6 4.22 17.97 11.18
N HIS A 7 2.90 18.04 11.35
CA HIS A 7 2.12 16.98 12.01
C HIS A 7 1.42 16.04 11.00
N PHE A 8 1.99 15.87 9.80
CA PHE A 8 1.45 14.94 8.80
C PHE A 8 1.76 13.46 9.10
N GLN A 9 2.65 13.18 10.07
CA GLN A 9 3.14 11.83 10.38
C GLN A 9 2.18 10.97 11.25
N ARG A 10 0.99 11.45 11.62
CA ARG A 10 0.03 10.70 12.47
C ARG A 10 -1.42 10.82 11.99
N LEU A 11 -1.69 10.52 10.72
CA LEU A 11 -3.08 10.54 10.24
C LEU A 11 -3.94 9.43 10.88
N LEU A 12 -3.36 8.27 11.21
CA LEU A 12 -4.05 7.19 11.94
C LEU A 12 -3.10 6.44 12.90
N PRO A 13 -3.53 6.07 14.13
CA PRO A 13 -2.77 5.17 14.98
C PRO A 13 -2.67 3.79 14.30
N TYR A 14 -1.45 3.24 14.17
CA TYR A 14 -1.29 1.90 13.61
C TYR A 14 -1.89 0.87 14.58
N PRO A 15 -2.77 -0.02 14.11
CA PRO A 15 -3.46 -0.93 15.01
C PRO A 15 -2.49 -1.98 15.55
N GLU A 16 -2.31 -2.03 16.86
CA GLU A 16 -1.47 -3.05 17.52
C GLU A 16 -2.10 -4.46 17.46
N SER A 17 -3.42 -4.54 17.38
CA SER A 17 -4.16 -5.81 17.39
C SER A 17 -4.05 -6.54 16.05
N TRP A 18 -3.52 -7.77 16.09
CA TRP A 18 -3.42 -8.67 14.93
C TRP A 18 -4.76 -8.90 14.18
N LEU A 19 -5.87 -8.95 14.91
CA LEU A 19 -7.21 -9.08 14.34
C LEU A 19 -7.60 -7.87 13.48
N ILE A 20 -7.28 -6.66 13.93
CA ILE A 20 -7.54 -5.43 13.17
C ILE A 20 -6.63 -5.37 11.94
N LYS A 21 -5.38 -5.80 12.05
CA LYS A 21 -4.48 -5.96 10.88
C LYS A 21 -5.05 -6.94 9.84
N LYS A 22 -5.69 -8.03 10.29
CA LYS A 22 -6.39 -8.96 9.39
C LYS A 22 -7.66 -8.37 8.77
N LEU A 23 -8.43 -7.59 9.54
CA LEU A 23 -9.62 -6.88 9.03
C LEU A 23 -9.24 -5.80 8.01
N LEU A 24 -8.14 -5.06 8.21
CA LEU A 24 -7.63 -4.11 7.21
C LEU A 24 -7.13 -4.80 5.94
N LYS A 25 -6.78 -6.09 6.02
CA LYS A 25 -6.51 -6.93 4.85
C LYS A 25 -7.79 -7.53 4.25
N SER A 26 -8.96 -7.36 4.85
CA SER A 26 -10.24 -7.90 4.33
C SER A 26 -10.72 -7.28 3.00
N PRO A 27 -10.42 -6.00 2.66
CA PRO A 27 -10.68 -5.49 1.31
C PRO A 27 -9.95 -6.29 0.22
N LEU A 28 -8.83 -6.96 0.55
CA LEU A 28 -8.13 -7.88 -0.34
C LEU A 28 -8.99 -9.09 -0.72
N PHE A 29 -9.82 -9.58 0.20
CA PHE A 29 -10.69 -10.73 -0.02
C PHE A 29 -11.86 -10.34 -0.93
N LEU A 30 -12.40 -9.13 -0.77
CA LEU A 30 -13.41 -8.53 -1.65
C LEU A 30 -12.85 -8.27 -3.06
N TYR A 31 -11.60 -7.79 -3.16
CA TYR A 31 -10.91 -7.59 -4.43
C TYR A 31 -10.68 -8.92 -5.17
N ARG A 32 -10.32 -9.99 -4.45
CA ARG A 32 -10.17 -11.35 -4.99
C ARG A 32 -11.51 -12.03 -5.33
N LEU A 33 -12.64 -11.57 -4.78
CA LEU A 33 -13.98 -12.07 -5.10
C LEU A 33 -14.58 -11.51 -6.41
N GLY A 34 -13.84 -10.68 -7.16
CA GLY A 34 -14.30 -10.15 -8.45
C GLY A 34 -14.99 -8.79 -8.40
N LEU A 35 -15.12 -8.18 -7.20
CA LEU A 35 -15.53 -6.78 -7.04
C LEU A 35 -14.39 -5.79 -7.34
N GLY A 36 -13.21 -6.30 -7.69
CA GLY A 36 -12.05 -5.51 -8.10
C GLY A 36 -12.29 -4.57 -9.28
N LYS A 37 -13.32 -4.78 -10.12
CA LYS A 37 -13.68 -3.81 -11.18
C LYS A 37 -14.37 -2.54 -10.66
N LEU A 38 -15.08 -2.61 -9.52
CA LEU A 38 -15.67 -1.43 -8.87
C LEU A 38 -14.60 -0.58 -8.17
N PHE A 39 -13.55 -1.23 -7.67
CA PHE A 39 -12.42 -0.60 -6.97
C PHE A 39 -11.13 -0.57 -7.79
N GLY A 40 -11.19 -0.91 -9.08
CA GLY A 40 -10.03 -1.11 -9.97
C GLY A 40 -9.22 0.16 -10.19
N ASN A 41 -9.91 1.29 -10.10
CA ASN A 41 -9.35 2.63 -10.20
C ASN A 41 -8.82 3.14 -8.84
N TYR A 42 -9.02 2.40 -7.75
CA TYR A 42 -8.72 2.86 -6.39
C TYR A 42 -7.69 1.98 -5.67
N ILE A 43 -7.62 0.68 -5.97
CA ILE A 43 -6.73 -0.26 -5.28
C ILE A 43 -5.77 -0.89 -6.29
N LEU A 44 -4.48 -0.91 -5.97
CA LEU A 44 -3.49 -1.72 -6.65
C LEU A 44 -2.96 -2.82 -5.72
N ILE A 45 -2.49 -3.91 -6.31
CA ILE A 45 -1.68 -4.89 -5.62
C ILE A 45 -0.21 -4.52 -5.78
N LEU A 46 0.40 -4.14 -4.65
CA LEU A 46 1.80 -3.82 -4.55
C LEU A 46 2.58 -5.05 -4.08
N SER A 47 3.49 -5.53 -4.91
CA SER A 47 4.40 -6.63 -4.59
C SER A 47 5.75 -6.05 -4.17
N THR A 48 6.18 -6.37 -2.95
CA THR A 48 7.44 -5.92 -2.35
C THR A 48 8.27 -7.11 -1.90
N THR A 49 9.60 -6.94 -1.86
CA THR A 49 10.50 -7.95 -1.30
C THR A 49 10.63 -7.73 0.21
N GLY A 50 10.36 -8.76 1.00
CA GLY A 50 10.45 -8.68 2.46
C GLY A 50 11.89 -8.43 2.93
N ARG A 51 12.14 -7.31 3.61
CA ARG A 51 13.50 -6.91 4.04
C ARG A 51 14.21 -7.94 4.93
N HIS A 52 13.46 -8.71 5.71
CA HIS A 52 13.98 -9.74 6.61
C HIS A 52 13.94 -11.15 6.01
N THR A 53 13.02 -11.42 5.09
CA THR A 53 12.73 -12.79 4.62
C THR A 53 13.11 -13.05 3.17
N GLY A 54 13.36 -12.01 2.37
CA GLY A 54 13.57 -12.10 0.92
C GLY A 54 12.33 -12.52 0.10
N ASN A 55 11.22 -12.89 0.77
CA ASN A 55 10.01 -13.36 0.10
C ASN A 55 9.19 -12.21 -0.48
N VAL A 56 8.46 -12.48 -1.57
CA VAL A 56 7.52 -11.52 -2.17
C VAL A 56 6.26 -11.41 -1.32
N HIS A 57 5.97 -10.20 -0.84
CA HIS A 57 4.76 -9.85 -0.12
C HIS A 57 3.84 -9.00 -0.99
N ARG A 58 2.60 -9.44 -1.16
CA ARG A 58 1.57 -8.75 -1.93
C ARG A 58 0.63 -8.02 -0.99
N THR A 59 0.59 -6.69 -1.09
CA THR A 59 -0.23 -5.83 -0.25
C THR A 59 -1.18 -5.01 -1.12
N PRO A 60 -2.50 -5.01 -0.83
CA PRO A 60 -3.40 -4.09 -1.50
C PRO A 60 -3.18 -2.71 -0.90
N VAL A 61 -2.99 -1.71 -1.76
CA VAL A 61 -2.86 -0.33 -1.33
C VAL A 61 -3.71 0.56 -2.22
N GLU A 62 -4.23 1.63 -1.63
CA GLU A 62 -4.94 2.64 -2.39
C GLU A 62 -3.95 3.42 -3.26
N TYR A 63 -4.37 3.75 -4.48
CA TYR A 63 -3.53 4.48 -5.42
C TYR A 63 -4.29 5.56 -6.18
N PHE A 64 -3.51 6.52 -6.65
CA PHE A 64 -3.93 7.54 -7.59
C PHE A 64 -3.07 7.43 -8.84
N PHE A 65 -3.70 7.46 -10.01
CA PHE A 65 -2.98 7.54 -11.28
C PHE A 65 -3.04 8.98 -11.79
N HIS A 66 -1.88 9.59 -12.01
CA HIS A 66 -1.77 10.96 -12.49
C HIS A 66 -0.50 11.10 -13.33
N GLU A 67 -0.59 11.77 -14.49
CA GLU A 67 0.55 12.01 -15.40
C GLU A 67 1.40 10.75 -15.67
N ASP A 68 0.74 9.65 -16.03
CA ASP A 68 1.37 8.34 -16.32
C ASP A 68 2.16 7.73 -15.15
N ARG A 69 1.85 8.14 -13.91
CA ARG A 69 2.51 7.66 -12.70
C ARG A 69 1.49 7.17 -11.67
N PHE A 70 1.88 6.13 -10.95
CA PHE A 70 1.14 5.62 -9.80
C PHE A 70 1.64 6.28 -8.52
N TYR A 71 0.72 6.88 -7.78
CA TYR A 71 0.96 7.47 -6.48
C TYR A 71 0.28 6.62 -5.41
N ILE A 72 1.04 6.27 -4.38
CA ILE A 72 0.58 5.49 -3.23
C ILE A 72 0.90 6.32 -1.99
N ILE A 73 -0.08 6.45 -1.09
CA ILE A 73 0.07 7.23 0.15
C ILE A 73 0.01 6.29 1.34
N SER A 74 1.02 6.36 2.21
CA SER A 74 1.00 5.63 3.47
C SER A 74 0.31 6.45 4.56
N GLY A 75 -0.98 6.18 4.81
CA GLY A 75 -1.75 6.83 5.87
C GLY A 75 -1.23 6.55 7.29
N PHE A 76 -0.44 5.49 7.48
CA PHE A 76 0.19 5.12 8.76
C PHE A 76 1.66 5.56 8.85
N GLY A 77 2.12 6.44 7.96
CA GLY A 77 3.52 6.87 7.90
C GLY A 77 4.45 5.72 7.53
N GLU A 78 5.57 5.58 8.22
CA GLU A 78 6.61 4.59 7.89
C GLU A 78 6.37 3.19 8.50
N GLN A 79 5.25 3.03 9.21
CA GLN A 79 4.98 1.81 9.98
C GLN A 79 4.62 0.58 9.15
N PRO A 80 3.90 0.69 8.01
CA PRO A 80 3.53 -0.49 7.23
C PRO A 80 4.75 -1.23 6.68
N ASP A 81 4.70 -2.56 6.74
CA ASP A 81 5.81 -3.40 6.25
C ASP A 81 6.11 -3.17 4.77
N TRP A 82 5.10 -2.95 3.94
CA TRP A 82 5.30 -2.66 2.52
C TRP A 82 6.13 -1.38 2.31
N PHE A 83 5.95 -0.36 3.16
CA PHE A 83 6.68 0.90 3.07
C PHE A 83 8.15 0.69 3.43
N GLN A 84 8.41 0.00 4.54
CA GLN A 84 9.79 -0.33 4.97
C GLN A 84 10.48 -1.27 3.98
N ASN A 85 9.73 -2.19 3.38
CA ASN A 85 10.26 -3.08 2.33
C ASN A 85 10.68 -2.27 1.10
N ILE A 86 9.87 -1.31 0.64
CA ILE A 86 10.23 -0.41 -0.47
C ILE A 86 11.47 0.43 -0.14
N GLN A 87 11.54 0.98 1.07
CA GLN A 87 12.72 1.73 1.50
C GLN A 87 14.01 0.88 1.45
N SER A 88 13.91 -0.42 1.76
CA SER A 88 15.04 -1.34 1.68
C SER A 88 15.34 -1.86 0.26
N SER A 89 14.31 -2.06 -0.55
CA SER A 89 14.38 -2.60 -1.92
C SER A 89 13.35 -1.88 -2.78
N PRO A 90 13.75 -0.87 -3.56
CA PRO A 90 12.82 -0.01 -4.27
C PRO A 90 12.15 -0.69 -5.47
N ARG A 91 12.65 -1.86 -5.88
CA ARG A 91 12.06 -2.64 -6.98
C ARG A 91 10.75 -3.27 -6.53
N VAL A 92 9.67 -2.88 -7.18
CA VAL A 92 8.31 -3.34 -6.88
C VAL A 92 7.59 -3.77 -8.13
N THR A 93 6.58 -4.62 -7.95
CA THR A 93 5.63 -4.93 -9.03
C THR A 93 4.28 -4.38 -8.64
N VAL A 94 3.73 -3.53 -9.49
CA VAL A 94 2.41 -2.94 -9.34
C VAL A 94 1.45 -3.67 -10.27
N GLN A 95 0.33 -4.12 -9.74
CA GLN A 95 -0.72 -4.77 -10.51
C GLN A 95 -2.06 -4.10 -10.20
N ASN A 96 -2.67 -3.49 -11.20
CA ASN A 96 -4.05 -3.02 -11.12
C ASN A 96 -4.97 -4.01 -11.86
N GLY A 97 -6.27 -3.71 -11.96
CA GLY A 97 -7.23 -4.58 -12.65
C GLY A 97 -7.00 -4.74 -14.17
N TYR A 98 -6.05 -4.02 -14.77
CA TYR A 98 -5.87 -3.90 -16.21
C TYR A 98 -4.46 -4.32 -16.67
N GLU A 99 -3.43 -4.05 -15.88
CA GLU A 99 -2.04 -4.23 -16.24
C GLU A 99 -1.15 -4.58 -15.04
N THR A 100 0.03 -5.10 -15.34
CA THR A 100 1.08 -5.41 -14.36
C THR A 100 2.38 -4.75 -14.83
N LEU A 101 2.95 -3.89 -14.00
CA LEU A 101 4.17 -3.16 -14.30
C LEU A 101 5.22 -3.44 -13.23
N CYS A 102 6.47 -3.60 -13.66
CA CYS A 102 7.64 -3.71 -12.78
C CYS A 102 8.35 -2.36 -12.78
N VAL A 103 8.50 -1.77 -11.60
CA VAL A 103 9.02 -0.41 -11.37
C VAL A 103 10.14 -0.43 -10.35
#